data_AF-A0A939X2X8-F1
#
_entry.id   AF-A0A939X2X8-F1
#
_cell.length_a   1.000
_cell.length_b   1.000
_cell.length_c   1.000
_cell.angle_alpha   90.00
_cell.angle_beta   90.00
_cell.angle_gamma   90.00
#
_symmetry.space_group_name_H-M   'P 1'
#
loop_
_entity.id
_entity.type
_entity.pdbx_description
1 polymer ?
#
loop_
_entity_poly.entity_id
_entity_poly.type
_entity_poly.pdbx_seq_one_letter_code
_entity_poly.pdbx_strand_id
1 'polypeptide(L)'
;MKKKFIFVLMLTALCVSVFSESKSQLQILAYKDSAKTLDFSKLESDYEFVHVFYHDICLSANLMNRIDSKELSDVCKKVYKSLKSGYKSQIVIKKAVNGKDLKLNFGQFPNDSATFLMTSNFNMKTQKIIANNSELNDSWAILRYIENGKLVRIDQDEIISAEEKLKKNLSELETDPKAITYMLIVDNYFELGEIKKGLAYLEENKDKALSLIQGTSDPDNIKGLISCLEQEGKVLLELR
;
A
#
# COMPACT_ATOMS: atom_id res chain seq x y z
N MET A 1 -14.03 -7.26 28.93
CA MET A 1 -12.59 -7.55 29.07
C MET A 1 -11.83 -6.78 28.00
N LYS A 2 -10.94 -5.87 28.42
CA LYS A 2 -10.10 -5.05 27.55
C LYS A 2 -9.13 -5.95 26.77
N LYS A 3 -9.37 -6.16 25.46
CA LYS A 3 -8.30 -6.53 24.54
C LYS A 3 -7.82 -5.25 23.89
N LYS A 4 -6.65 -4.79 24.33
CA LYS A 4 -5.85 -3.83 23.57
C LYS A 4 -5.73 -4.41 22.18
N PHE A 5 -6.31 -3.76 21.17
CA PHE A 5 -6.05 -4.14 19.78
C PHE A 5 -4.57 -3.85 19.54
N ILE A 6 -3.78 -4.92 19.62
CA ILE A 6 -2.45 -4.99 19.10
C ILE A 6 -2.58 -4.54 17.65
N PHE A 7 -1.89 -3.45 17.32
CA PHE A 7 -1.65 -3.03 15.96
C PHE A 7 -1.10 -4.28 15.24
N VAL A 8 -1.92 -4.93 14.44
CA VAL A 8 -1.51 -6.14 13.72
C VAL A 8 -0.62 -5.68 12.58
N LEU A 9 0.64 -5.48 12.96
CA LEU A 9 1.83 -5.63 12.15
C LEU A 9 1.94 -7.13 11.74
N MET A 10 0.91 -7.66 11.07
CA MET A 10 0.99 -8.91 10.30
C MET A 10 0.43 -8.56 8.92
N LEU A 11 1.25 -8.02 8.03
CA LEU A 11 2.00 -8.85 7.12
C LEU A 11 3.37 -8.21 6.73
N THR A 12 4.13 -7.68 7.70
CA THR A 12 5.50 -7.19 7.43
C THR A 12 6.52 -8.32 7.15
N ALA A 13 6.11 -9.59 7.22
CA ALA A 13 6.92 -10.73 6.84
C ALA A 13 6.85 -11.09 5.34
N LEU A 14 6.43 -10.15 4.47
CA LEU A 14 6.79 -10.24 3.05
C LEU A 14 8.29 -9.97 2.93
N CYS A 15 9.08 -11.03 2.84
CA CYS A 15 10.27 -11.04 2.01
C CYS A 15 11.52 -10.20 2.42
N VAL A 16 11.68 -9.74 3.66
CA VAL A 16 12.94 -9.06 4.06
C VAL A 16 14.18 -9.96 3.80
N SER A 17 14.05 -11.29 3.97
CA SER A 17 15.14 -12.24 3.73
C SER A 17 15.34 -12.63 2.25
N VAL A 18 14.30 -12.52 1.40
CA VAL A 18 14.35 -12.94 -0.01
C VAL A 18 14.88 -11.82 -0.92
N PHE A 19 14.83 -10.57 -0.48
CA PHE A 19 15.26 -9.40 -1.25
C PHE A 19 16.67 -8.89 -0.89
N SER A 20 17.48 -9.71 -0.21
CA SER A 20 18.86 -9.36 0.16
C SER A 20 19.87 -9.40 -1.01
N GLU A 21 19.47 -9.90 -2.18
CA GLU A 21 20.39 -10.04 -3.32
C GLU A 21 20.50 -8.77 -4.18
N SER A 22 21.65 -8.11 -4.01
CA SER A 22 22.34 -7.17 -4.90
C SER A 22 21.61 -5.87 -5.32
N LYS A 23 22.37 -4.77 -5.36
CA LYS A 23 21.99 -3.43 -5.85
C LYS A 23 21.66 -3.39 -7.36
N SER A 24 21.11 -4.45 -7.96
CA SER A 24 20.48 -4.30 -9.27
C SER A 24 19.18 -3.52 -9.07
N GLN A 25 19.12 -2.28 -9.55
CA GLN A 25 17.86 -1.54 -9.63
C GLN A 25 16.83 -2.43 -10.32
N LEU A 26 15.76 -2.77 -9.59
CA LEU A 26 14.67 -3.54 -10.17
C LEU A 26 13.96 -2.65 -11.19
N GLN A 27 13.50 -3.25 -12.28
CA GLN A 27 12.60 -2.56 -13.19
C GLN A 27 11.16 -2.91 -12.83
N ILE A 28 10.26 -1.92 -12.84
CA ILE A 28 8.84 -2.13 -12.65
C ILE A 28 8.06 -1.70 -13.90
N LEU A 29 7.18 -2.58 -14.37
CA LEU A 29 6.41 -2.36 -15.59
C LEU A 29 4.94 -2.53 -15.30
N ALA A 30 4.11 -1.61 -15.80
CA ALA A 30 2.66 -1.73 -15.76
C ALA A 30 2.08 -2.04 -17.14
N TYR A 31 1.25 -3.07 -17.18
CA TYR A 31 0.50 -3.54 -18.34
C TYR A 31 -0.98 -3.33 -18.11
N LYS A 32 -1.69 -3.09 -19.21
CA LYS A 32 -3.13 -2.87 -19.24
C LYS A 32 -3.75 -3.94 -20.14
N ASP A 33 -4.91 -4.47 -19.74
CA ASP A 33 -5.71 -5.36 -20.57
C ASP A 33 -6.33 -4.61 -21.75
N SER A 34 -6.51 -5.32 -22.86
CA SER A 34 -7.13 -4.83 -24.08
C SER A 34 -8.66 -4.65 -23.95
N ALA A 35 -9.32 -5.47 -23.12
CA ALA A 35 -10.77 -5.46 -22.97
C ALA A 35 -11.21 -4.81 -21.65
N LYS A 36 -12.27 -4.00 -21.69
CA LYS A 36 -12.95 -3.52 -20.48
C LYS A 36 -13.63 -4.70 -19.78
N THR A 37 -13.18 -5.00 -18.59
CA THR A 37 -13.60 -6.20 -17.83
C THR A 37 -13.84 -5.90 -16.35
N LEU A 38 -13.69 -4.63 -15.93
CA LEU A 38 -13.84 -4.18 -14.54
C LEU A 38 -14.89 -3.08 -14.39
N ASP A 39 -15.56 -3.07 -13.23
CA ASP A 39 -16.38 -1.94 -12.76
C ASP A 39 -15.74 -1.28 -11.53
N PHE A 40 -14.54 -0.72 -11.73
CA PHE A 40 -13.82 0.02 -10.69
C PHE A 40 -14.33 1.46 -10.51
N SER A 41 -15.37 1.85 -11.26
CA SER A 41 -15.92 3.21 -11.27
C SER A 41 -16.53 3.61 -9.94
N LYS A 42 -16.97 2.62 -9.15
CA LYS A 42 -17.55 2.77 -7.82
C LYS A 42 -16.58 3.28 -6.77
N LEU A 43 -15.26 3.18 -6.98
CA LEU A 43 -14.30 3.80 -6.08
C LEU A 43 -14.37 5.31 -6.25
N GLU A 44 -14.69 6.06 -5.20
CA GLU A 44 -14.81 7.52 -5.26
C GLU A 44 -13.50 8.20 -4.89
N SER A 45 -12.76 7.65 -3.93
CA SER A 45 -11.52 8.24 -3.42
C SER A 45 -10.26 7.69 -4.11
N ASP A 46 -9.38 8.60 -4.57
CA ASP A 46 -8.06 8.24 -5.08
C ASP A 46 -7.14 7.66 -3.98
N TYR A 47 -7.34 8.12 -2.74
CA TYR A 47 -6.50 7.79 -1.58
C TYR A 47 -6.39 6.28 -1.37
N GLU A 48 -7.51 5.58 -1.39
CA GLU A 48 -7.57 4.16 -1.03
C GLU A 48 -6.67 3.28 -1.90
N PHE A 49 -6.67 3.52 -3.22
CA PHE A 49 -5.81 2.78 -4.13
C PHE A 49 -4.34 3.16 -3.94
N VAL A 50 -4.04 4.46 -3.81
CA VAL A 50 -2.67 4.95 -3.65
C VAL A 50 -2.06 4.41 -2.36
N HIS A 51 -2.82 4.41 -1.26
CA HIS A 51 -2.42 3.84 0.01
C HIS A 51 -2.14 2.33 -0.11
N VAL A 52 -3.02 1.54 -0.76
CA VAL A 52 -2.73 0.12 -1.06
C VAL A 52 -1.42 -0.05 -1.80
N PHE A 53 -1.20 0.75 -2.84
CA PHE A 53 -0.01 0.63 -3.68
C PHE A 53 1.28 0.86 -2.89
N TYR A 54 1.33 1.89 -2.06
CA TYR A 54 2.54 2.22 -1.32
C TYR A 54 2.73 1.37 -0.06
N HIS A 55 1.68 1.16 0.75
CA HIS A 55 1.78 0.36 1.98
C HIS A 55 1.80 -1.14 1.71
N ASP A 56 0.84 -1.67 0.94
CA ASP A 56 0.70 -3.13 0.82
C ASP A 56 1.70 -3.71 -0.20
N ILE A 57 2.15 -2.92 -1.20
CA ILE A 57 3.08 -3.38 -2.24
C ILE A 57 4.48 -2.79 -2.06
N CYS A 58 4.64 -1.46 -2.12
CA CYS A 58 5.97 -0.86 -2.17
C CYS A 58 6.77 -1.05 -0.88
N LEU A 59 6.13 -0.86 0.28
CA LEU A 59 6.77 -1.12 1.56
C LEU A 59 7.08 -2.60 1.75
N SER A 60 6.08 -3.48 1.54
CA SER A 60 6.21 -4.93 1.68
C SER A 60 7.30 -5.54 0.82
N ALA A 61 7.49 -5.05 -0.42
CA ALA A 61 8.54 -5.54 -1.31
C ALA A 61 9.83 -4.69 -1.28
N ASN A 62 9.92 -3.76 -0.33
CA ASN A 62 11.02 -2.81 -0.17
C ASN A 62 11.39 -2.07 -1.48
N LEU A 63 10.37 -1.75 -2.29
CA LEU A 63 10.54 -1.13 -3.61
C LEU A 63 11.02 0.31 -3.49
N MET A 64 10.64 1.01 -2.42
CA MET A 64 11.04 2.39 -2.15
C MET A 64 12.55 2.59 -2.09
N ASN A 65 13.31 1.54 -1.74
CA ASN A 65 14.77 1.56 -1.67
C ASN A 65 15.46 0.98 -2.92
N ARG A 66 14.69 0.46 -3.89
CA ARG A 66 15.18 -0.35 -5.01
C ARG A 66 14.77 0.17 -6.38
N ILE A 67 13.78 1.05 -6.43
CA ILE A 67 13.17 1.61 -7.62
C ILE A 67 13.07 3.12 -7.43
N ASP A 68 13.29 3.86 -8.53
CA ASP A 68 13.16 5.32 -8.53
C ASP A 68 11.72 5.75 -8.16
N SER A 69 11.60 6.79 -7.34
CA SER A 69 10.31 7.25 -6.82
C SER A 69 9.39 7.78 -7.92
N LYS A 70 9.95 8.37 -8.98
CA LYS A 70 9.18 8.79 -10.16
C LYS A 70 8.67 7.59 -10.93
N GLU A 71 9.48 6.54 -11.09
CA GLU A 71 9.04 5.29 -11.73
C GLU A 71 7.91 4.63 -10.94
N LEU A 72 8.00 4.59 -9.60
CA LEU A 72 6.91 4.10 -8.74
C LEU A 72 5.64 4.94 -8.87
N SER A 73 5.77 6.27 -8.85
CA SER A 73 4.66 7.21 -9.07
C SER A 73 3.98 6.97 -10.43
N ASP A 74 4.77 6.86 -11.50
CA ASP A 74 4.27 6.65 -12.86
C ASP A 74 3.55 5.29 -13.01
N VAL A 75 4.08 4.23 -12.38
CA VAL A 75 3.41 2.92 -12.32
C VAL A 75 2.11 3.00 -11.53
N CYS A 76 2.10 3.62 -10.34
CA CYS A 76 0.91 3.81 -9.52
C CYS A 76 -0.20 4.50 -10.32
N LYS A 77 0.11 5.66 -10.92
CA LYS A 77 -0.84 6.42 -11.75
C LYS A 77 -1.32 5.63 -12.96
N LYS A 78 -0.44 4.88 -13.63
CA LYS A 78 -0.80 4.08 -14.80
C LYS A 78 -1.76 2.96 -14.46
N VAL A 79 -1.50 2.23 -13.37
CA VAL A 79 -2.40 1.18 -12.88
C VAL A 79 -3.73 1.80 -12.45
N TYR A 80 -3.68 2.87 -11.65
CA TYR A 80 -4.88 3.56 -11.18
C TYR A 80 -5.80 4.01 -12.32
N LYS A 81 -5.26 4.73 -13.30
CA LYS A 81 -6.01 5.22 -14.48
C LYS A 81 -6.58 4.07 -15.32
N SER A 82 -5.83 2.98 -15.45
CA SER A 82 -6.29 1.79 -16.17
C SER A 82 -7.49 1.14 -15.48
N LEU A 83 -7.40 0.94 -14.16
CA LEU A 83 -8.50 0.41 -13.35
C LEU A 83 -9.73 1.31 -13.42
N LYS A 84 -9.58 2.63 -13.18
CA LYS A 84 -10.67 3.62 -13.31
C LYS A 84 -11.32 3.64 -14.69
N SER A 85 -10.58 3.29 -15.73
CA SER A 85 -11.10 3.19 -17.10
C SER A 85 -11.80 1.86 -17.40
N GLY A 86 -11.91 0.96 -16.43
CA GLY A 86 -12.57 -0.34 -16.52
C GLY A 86 -11.70 -1.49 -17.02
N TYR A 87 -10.37 -1.33 -17.02
CA TYR A 87 -9.43 -2.33 -17.54
C TYR A 87 -8.63 -2.98 -16.41
N LYS A 88 -8.45 -4.31 -16.51
CA LYS A 88 -7.47 -5.02 -15.69
C LYS A 88 -6.08 -4.48 -15.93
N SER A 89 -5.27 -4.59 -14.89
CA SER A 89 -3.87 -4.13 -14.92
C SER A 89 -2.97 -5.16 -14.29
N GLN A 90 -1.71 -5.20 -14.72
CA GLN A 90 -0.67 -6.03 -14.13
C GLN A 90 0.57 -5.18 -13.88
N ILE A 91 1.19 -5.36 -12.72
CA ILE A 91 2.55 -4.90 -12.45
C ILE A 91 3.49 -6.10 -12.59
N VAL A 92 4.64 -5.89 -13.22
CA VAL A 92 5.74 -6.85 -13.26
C VAL A 92 6.98 -6.22 -12.69
N ILE A 93 7.49 -6.81 -11.61
CA ILE A 93 8.76 -6.44 -10.98
C ILE A 93 9.80 -7.44 -11.46
N LYS A 94 10.72 -6.96 -12.31
CA LYS A 94 11.69 -7.80 -13.01
C LYS A 94 12.73 -8.36 -12.06
N LYS A 95 13.02 -9.67 -12.17
CA LYS A 95 14.06 -10.35 -11.38
C LYS A 95 13.92 -10.16 -9.86
N ALA A 96 12.68 -10.02 -9.36
CA ALA A 96 12.40 -9.72 -7.98
C ALA A 96 12.84 -10.82 -7.01
N VAL A 97 12.59 -12.10 -7.35
CA VAL A 97 12.79 -13.25 -6.44
C VAL A 97 13.60 -14.33 -7.15
N ASN A 98 14.81 -14.61 -6.67
CA ASN A 98 15.73 -15.62 -7.24
C ASN A 98 15.89 -15.47 -8.76
N GLY A 99 16.05 -14.22 -9.24
CA GLY A 99 16.19 -13.89 -10.66
C GLY A 99 14.91 -14.03 -11.50
N LYS A 100 13.76 -14.35 -10.90
CA LYS A 100 12.45 -14.48 -11.59
C LYS A 100 11.56 -13.25 -11.37
N ASP A 101 10.67 -13.03 -12.33
CA ASP A 101 9.72 -11.91 -12.32
C ASP A 101 8.56 -12.16 -11.35
N LEU A 102 8.33 -11.18 -10.46
CA LEU A 102 7.11 -11.10 -9.65
C LEU A 102 6.04 -10.36 -10.45
N LYS A 103 4.86 -10.96 -10.55
CA LYS A 103 3.69 -10.41 -11.25
C LYS A 103 2.60 -10.16 -10.22
N LEU A 104 2.03 -8.95 -10.23
CA LEU A 104 0.87 -8.57 -9.45
C LEU A 104 -0.26 -8.24 -10.41
N ASN A 105 -1.40 -8.92 -10.31
CA ASN A 105 -2.56 -8.71 -11.14
C ASN A 105 -3.64 -8.00 -10.34
N PHE A 106 -4.25 -6.99 -10.94
CA PHE A 106 -5.32 -6.18 -10.38
C PHE A 106 -6.61 -6.44 -11.14
N GLY A 107 -7.68 -6.77 -10.42
CA GLY A 107 -8.97 -7.05 -11.00
C GLY A 107 -10.10 -7.15 -9.99
N GLN A 108 -11.16 -7.87 -10.38
CA GLN A 108 -12.36 -8.16 -9.60
C GLN A 108 -12.78 -9.60 -9.87
N PHE A 109 -13.65 -10.17 -9.03
CA PHE A 109 -14.25 -11.47 -9.36
C PHE A 109 -15.23 -11.34 -10.54
N PRO A 110 -15.33 -12.36 -11.43
CA PRO A 110 -16.13 -12.28 -12.67
C PRO A 110 -17.59 -11.84 -12.51
N ASN A 111 -18.18 -12.00 -11.32
CA ASN A 111 -19.57 -11.67 -11.03
C ASN A 111 -19.72 -10.73 -9.81
N ASP A 112 -18.64 -10.07 -9.38
CA ASP A 112 -18.66 -9.18 -8.21
C ASP A 112 -17.95 -7.87 -8.50
N SER A 113 -18.75 -6.85 -8.79
CA SER A 113 -18.33 -5.46 -9.01
C SER A 113 -17.95 -4.71 -7.72
N ALA A 114 -18.23 -5.28 -6.55
CA ALA A 114 -17.90 -4.67 -5.26
C ALA A 114 -16.54 -5.15 -4.74
N THR A 115 -15.77 -5.94 -5.51
CA THR A 115 -14.47 -6.46 -5.07
C THR A 115 -13.31 -5.85 -5.82
N PHE A 116 -12.28 -5.53 -5.06
CA PHE A 116 -10.94 -5.28 -5.57
C PHE A 116 -10.05 -6.45 -5.16
N LEU A 117 -9.57 -7.18 -6.16
CA LEU A 117 -8.70 -8.33 -5.99
C LEU A 117 -7.32 -8.02 -6.57
N MET A 118 -6.31 -8.15 -5.72
CA MET A 118 -4.91 -8.20 -6.13
C MET A 118 -4.36 -9.60 -5.89
N THR A 119 -3.75 -10.21 -6.90
CA THR A 119 -3.11 -11.54 -6.80
C THR A 119 -1.68 -11.47 -7.26
N SER A 120 -0.83 -12.39 -6.80
CA SER A 120 0.54 -12.52 -7.29
C SER A 120 0.86 -13.93 -7.77
N ASN A 121 1.96 -14.07 -8.50
CA ASN A 121 2.58 -15.37 -8.75
C ASN A 121 3.60 -15.77 -7.66
N PHE A 122 3.55 -15.19 -6.46
CA PHE A 122 4.42 -15.57 -5.35
C PHE A 122 3.74 -16.63 -4.47
N ASN A 123 4.40 -17.77 -4.29
CA ASN A 123 3.92 -18.85 -3.41
C ASN A 123 4.36 -18.56 -1.97
N MET A 124 3.41 -18.31 -1.08
CA MET A 124 3.67 -17.93 0.31
C MET A 124 4.33 -19.04 1.12
N LYS A 125 4.02 -20.31 0.81
CA LYS A 125 4.53 -21.47 1.54
C LYS A 125 5.97 -21.81 1.18
N THR A 126 6.29 -21.78 -0.12
CA THR A 126 7.61 -22.15 -0.65
C THR A 126 8.53 -20.96 -0.87
N GLN A 127 8.01 -19.73 -0.76
CA GLN A 127 8.71 -18.48 -1.00
C GLN A 127 9.36 -18.39 -2.40
N LYS A 128 8.67 -18.92 -3.42
CA LYS A 128 9.15 -18.98 -4.80
C LYS A 128 8.12 -18.42 -5.78
N ILE A 129 8.61 -17.97 -6.92
CA ILE A 129 7.76 -17.61 -8.06
C ILE A 129 7.14 -18.87 -8.67
N ILE A 130 5.81 -18.89 -8.72
CA ILE A 130 4.98 -19.87 -9.39
C ILE A 130 5.18 -19.70 -10.90
N ALA A 131 5.44 -20.82 -11.59
CA ALA A 131 5.60 -20.82 -13.03
C ALA A 131 4.28 -20.49 -13.74
N ASN A 132 4.36 -19.97 -14.96
CA ASN A 132 3.17 -19.70 -15.76
C ASN A 132 2.35 -21.00 -15.93
N ASN A 133 1.02 -20.88 -15.93
CA ASN A 133 0.05 -21.97 -16.10
C ASN A 133 0.07 -23.04 -15.00
N SER A 134 0.76 -22.79 -13.87
CA SER A 134 0.67 -23.64 -12.69
C SER A 134 -0.48 -23.20 -11.78
N GLU A 135 -0.91 -24.10 -10.90
CA GLU A 135 -1.94 -23.81 -9.90
C GLU A 135 -1.48 -22.72 -8.91
N LEU A 136 -2.42 -21.88 -8.47
CA LEU A 136 -2.18 -20.72 -7.59
C LEU A 136 -2.63 -20.95 -6.13
N ASN A 137 -2.73 -22.21 -5.69
CA ASN A 137 -3.36 -22.61 -4.42
C ASN A 137 -2.70 -22.03 -3.16
N ASP A 138 -1.45 -21.55 -3.24
CA ASP A 138 -0.73 -20.86 -2.15
C ASP A 138 -0.24 -19.46 -2.59
N SER A 139 -0.87 -18.87 -3.60
CA SER A 139 -0.50 -17.55 -4.07
C SER A 139 -0.83 -16.48 -3.05
N TRP A 140 0.03 -15.47 -2.94
CA TRP A 140 -0.31 -14.27 -2.19
C TRP A 140 -1.43 -13.49 -2.91
N ALA A 141 -2.41 -13.03 -2.14
CA ALA A 141 -3.52 -12.21 -2.62
C ALA A 141 -3.99 -11.23 -1.53
N ILE A 142 -4.55 -10.10 -1.97
CA ILE A 142 -5.31 -9.15 -1.16
C ILE A 142 -6.70 -9.03 -1.77
N LEU A 143 -7.72 -9.14 -0.92
CA LEU A 143 -9.10 -8.87 -1.27
C LEU A 143 -9.62 -7.70 -0.43
N ARG A 144 -10.19 -6.70 -1.09
CA ARG A 144 -10.89 -5.56 -0.48
C ARG A 144 -12.28 -5.40 -1.10
N TYR A 145 -13.21 -4.82 -0.35
CA TYR A 145 -14.52 -4.45 -0.86
C TYR A 145 -14.58 -2.96 -1.18
N ILE A 146 -15.36 -2.59 -2.20
CA ILE A 146 -15.73 -1.21 -2.47
C ILE A 146 -17.05 -0.94 -1.75
N GLU A 147 -16.95 -0.27 -0.61
CA GLU A 147 -18.09 0.13 0.21
C GLU A 147 -18.13 1.66 0.32
N ASN A 148 -19.27 2.28 -0.02
CA ASN A 148 -19.46 3.73 0.00
C ASN A 148 -18.30 4.51 -0.67
N GLY A 149 -17.85 4.03 -1.83
CA GLY A 149 -16.77 4.69 -2.57
C GLY A 149 -15.35 4.45 -2.05
N LYS A 150 -15.15 3.55 -1.07
CA LYS A 150 -13.85 3.28 -0.42
C LYS A 150 -13.43 1.82 -0.47
N LEU A 151 -12.12 1.53 -0.45
CA LEU A 151 -11.60 0.17 -0.34
C LEU A 151 -11.46 -0.27 1.13
N VAL A 152 -12.41 -1.05 1.62
CA VAL A 152 -12.41 -1.56 2.99
C VAL A 152 -11.73 -2.92 3.09
N ARG A 153 -11.01 -3.15 4.20
CA ARG A 153 -10.45 -4.47 4.55
C ARG A 153 -11.52 -5.34 5.21
N ILE A 154 -11.45 -6.65 4.98
CA ILE A 154 -12.45 -7.63 5.44
C ILE A 154 -12.38 -7.86 6.97
N ASP A 155 -11.25 -7.53 7.59
CA ASP A 155 -10.93 -7.83 8.99
C ASP A 155 -11.08 -6.63 9.95
N GLN A 156 -11.63 -5.50 9.50
CA GLN A 156 -11.88 -4.35 10.37
C GLN A 156 -13.30 -4.42 10.95
N ASP A 157 -13.38 -4.74 12.25
CA ASP A 157 -14.63 -4.87 13.01
C ASP A 157 -15.39 -3.52 13.20
N GLU A 158 -14.76 -2.38 12.93
CA GLU A 158 -15.36 -1.05 13.11
C GLU A 158 -14.87 -0.04 12.08
N ILE A 159 -15.80 0.51 11.28
CA ILE A 159 -15.53 1.63 10.36
C ILE A 159 -15.63 2.93 11.17
N ILE A 160 -14.51 3.34 11.77
CA ILE A 160 -14.37 4.66 12.42
C ILE A 160 -14.11 5.70 11.33
N SER A 161 -14.72 6.89 11.41
CA SER A 161 -14.51 7.95 10.42
C SER A 161 -13.08 8.49 10.47
N ALA A 162 -12.60 9.03 9.35
CA ALA A 162 -11.28 9.65 9.29
C ALA A 162 -11.16 10.86 10.24
N GLU A 163 -12.24 11.64 10.42
CA GLU A 163 -12.25 12.75 11.38
C GLU A 163 -12.10 12.27 12.83
N GLU A 164 -12.77 11.17 13.18
CA GLU A 164 -12.70 10.59 14.52
C GLU A 164 -11.30 10.00 14.79
N LYS A 165 -10.73 9.29 13.82
CA LYS A 165 -9.33 8.82 13.88
C LYS A 165 -8.37 10.00 14.07
N LEU A 166 -8.52 11.08 13.29
CA LEU A 166 -7.66 12.25 13.38
C LEU A 166 -7.74 12.91 14.77
N LYS A 167 -8.95 13.15 15.29
CA LYS A 167 -9.16 13.71 16.63
C LYS A 167 -8.51 12.86 17.71
N LYS A 168 -8.71 11.54 17.63
CA LYS A 168 -8.10 10.58 18.56
C LYS A 168 -6.58 10.64 18.51
N ASN A 169 -5.98 10.58 17.31
CA ASN A 169 -4.53 10.58 17.15
C ASN A 169 -3.89 11.89 17.59
N LEU A 170 -4.55 13.04 17.35
CA LEU A 170 -4.10 14.33 17.88
C LEU A 170 -4.10 14.36 19.42
N SER A 171 -5.14 13.84 20.07
CA SER A 171 -5.21 13.74 21.52
C SER A 171 -4.19 12.75 22.11
N GLU A 172 -3.97 11.61 21.46
CA GLU A 172 -2.94 10.65 21.85
C GLU A 172 -1.54 11.27 21.76
N LEU A 173 -1.28 12.14 20.78
CA LEU A 173 0.01 12.80 20.61
C LEU A 173 0.35 13.74 21.77
N GLU A 174 -0.64 14.38 22.40
CA GLU A 174 -0.46 15.24 23.57
C GLU A 174 -0.07 14.46 24.82
N THR A 175 -0.52 13.20 24.91
CA THR A 175 -0.42 12.38 26.13
C THR A 175 0.69 11.33 26.06
N ASP A 176 0.94 10.76 24.90
CA ASP A 176 1.91 9.68 24.67
C ASP A 176 2.46 9.73 23.23
N PRO A 177 3.37 10.69 22.94
CA PRO A 177 3.86 10.92 21.59
C PRO A 177 4.68 9.73 21.10
N LYS A 178 4.18 9.05 20.07
CA LYS A 178 4.86 7.96 19.38
C LYS A 178 5.11 8.33 17.92
N ALA A 179 6.19 7.81 17.36
CA ALA A 179 6.48 7.97 15.93
C ALA A 179 5.28 7.60 15.05
N ILE A 180 4.62 6.47 15.37
CA ILE A 180 3.44 5.97 14.64
C ILE A 180 2.26 6.95 14.64
N THR A 181 2.04 7.69 15.73
CA THR A 181 0.92 8.64 15.84
C THR A 181 1.06 9.79 14.85
N TYR A 182 2.28 10.29 14.61
CA TYR A 182 2.54 11.30 13.58
C TYR A 182 2.14 10.81 12.18
N MET A 183 2.51 9.57 11.85
CA MET A 183 2.18 8.97 10.55
C MET A 183 0.68 8.77 10.39
N LEU A 184 -0.02 8.32 11.43
CA LEU A 184 -1.47 8.14 11.40
C LEU A 184 -2.21 9.46 11.18
N ILE A 185 -1.72 10.57 11.75
CA ILE A 185 -2.29 11.91 11.51
C ILE A 185 -2.18 12.30 10.03
N VAL A 186 -1.01 12.09 9.42
CA VAL A 186 -0.79 12.35 7.99
C VAL A 186 -1.72 11.51 7.13
N ASP A 187 -1.81 10.21 7.43
CA ASP A 187 -2.69 9.26 6.75
C ASP A 187 -4.17 9.69 6.84
N ASN A 188 -4.63 10.14 8.01
CA ASN A 188 -6.00 10.63 8.18
C ASN A 188 -6.26 11.93 7.42
N TYR A 189 -5.27 12.84 7.33
CA TYR A 189 -5.40 14.01 6.44
C TYR A 189 -5.53 13.59 4.98
N PHE A 190 -4.82 12.54 4.54
CA PHE A 190 -4.95 12.03 3.19
C PHE A 190 -6.31 11.40 2.93
N GLU A 191 -6.83 10.60 3.87
CA GLU A 191 -8.16 10.00 3.81
C GLU A 191 -9.27 11.07 3.72
N LEU A 192 -9.09 12.21 4.41
CA LEU A 192 -9.99 13.38 4.35
C LEU A 192 -9.83 14.23 3.08
N GLY A 193 -8.89 13.90 2.21
CA GLY A 193 -8.56 14.69 1.04
C GLY A 193 -7.82 16.01 1.35
N GLU A 194 -7.32 16.19 2.56
CA GLU A 194 -6.53 17.34 3.00
C GLU A 194 -5.04 17.17 2.70
N ILE A 195 -4.69 16.74 1.48
CA ILE A 195 -3.34 16.28 1.11
C ILE A 195 -2.22 17.27 1.44
N LYS A 196 -2.43 18.56 1.14
CA LYS A 196 -1.44 19.61 1.42
C LYS A 196 -1.19 19.78 2.92
N LYS A 197 -2.23 19.66 3.75
CA LYS A 197 -2.10 19.74 5.21
C LYS A 197 -1.36 18.51 5.73
N GLY A 198 -1.69 17.31 5.23
CA GLY A 198 -0.96 16.08 5.59
C GLY A 198 0.54 16.16 5.25
N LEU A 199 0.90 16.64 4.06
CA LEU A 199 2.30 16.80 3.67
C LEU A 199 3.03 17.87 4.49
N ALA A 200 2.39 19.01 4.75
CA ALA A 200 2.96 20.05 5.62
C ALA A 200 3.19 19.52 7.04
N TYR A 201 2.21 18.80 7.59
CA TYR A 201 2.31 18.17 8.90
C TYR A 201 3.45 17.14 8.94
N LEU A 202 3.60 16.32 7.90
CA LEU A 202 4.72 15.37 7.79
C LEU A 202 6.07 16.09 7.81
N GLU A 203 6.23 17.14 7.01
CA GLU A 203 7.48 17.90 6.91
C GLU A 203 7.85 18.54 8.26
N GLU A 204 6.90 19.21 8.91
CA GLU A 204 7.12 19.87 10.20
C GLU A 204 7.47 18.90 11.34
N ASN A 205 7.01 17.65 11.26
CA ASN A 205 7.13 16.68 12.34
C ASN A 205 8.04 15.49 12.03
N LYS A 206 8.66 15.45 10.85
CA LYS A 206 9.50 14.33 10.39
C LYS A 206 10.64 14.02 11.35
N ASP A 207 11.42 15.04 11.71
CA ASP A 207 12.56 14.87 12.61
C ASP A 207 12.11 14.43 14.01
N LYS A 208 10.99 14.96 14.49
CA LYS A 208 10.39 14.54 15.77
C LYS A 208 9.98 13.07 15.72
N ALA A 209 9.26 12.65 14.69
CA ALA A 209 8.90 11.24 14.48
C ALA A 209 10.15 10.34 14.42
N LEU A 210 11.19 10.75 13.68
CA LEU A 210 12.45 10.02 13.56
C LEU A 210 13.28 9.99 14.84
N SER A 211 13.17 10.98 15.74
CA SER A 211 13.82 10.90 17.06
C SER A 211 13.16 9.87 17.97
N LEU A 212 11.84 9.66 17.82
CA LEU A 212 11.04 8.77 18.66
C LEU A 212 11.14 7.29 18.24
N ILE A 213 11.81 6.96 17.12
CA ILE A 213 12.01 5.56 16.72
C ILE A 213 13.17 4.88 17.45
N GLN A 214 14.01 5.66 18.16
CA GLN A 214 15.13 5.11 18.93
C GLN A 214 14.58 4.20 20.05
N GLY A 215 14.86 2.90 19.97
CA GLY A 215 14.32 1.90 20.91
C GLY A 215 13.07 1.16 20.42
N THR A 216 12.59 1.43 19.21
CA THR A 216 11.57 0.59 18.56
C THR A 216 12.19 -0.71 18.06
N SER A 217 11.37 -1.77 17.94
CA SER A 217 11.82 -3.08 17.47
C SER A 217 12.17 -3.11 15.97
N ASP A 218 11.70 -2.13 15.19
CA ASP A 218 11.94 -2.07 13.74
C ASP A 218 11.97 -0.60 13.23
N PRO A 219 13.09 0.11 13.44
CA PRO A 219 13.24 1.51 13.03
C PRO A 219 13.20 1.70 11.50
N ASP A 220 13.64 0.70 10.73
CA ASP A 220 13.73 0.82 9.27
C ASP A 220 12.34 0.69 8.62
N ASN A 221 11.45 -0.14 9.18
CA ASN A 221 10.06 -0.16 8.76
C ASN A 221 9.38 1.20 8.98
N ILE A 222 9.65 1.88 10.09
CA ILE A 222 9.08 3.22 10.35
C ILE A 222 9.61 4.28 9.37
N LYS A 223 10.91 4.25 9.04
CA LYS A 223 11.47 5.13 7.98
C LYS A 223 10.84 4.83 6.62
N GLY A 224 10.59 3.56 6.34
CA GLY A 224 9.88 3.11 5.14
C GLY A 224 8.48 3.70 5.06
N LEU A 225 7.72 3.63 6.16
CA LEU A 225 6.37 4.22 6.25
C LEU A 225 6.36 5.74 6.01
N ILE A 226 7.30 6.48 6.62
CA ILE A 226 7.46 7.92 6.37
C ILE A 226 7.70 8.19 4.88
N SER A 227 8.55 7.37 4.26
CA SER A 227 8.88 7.51 2.83
C SER A 227 7.67 7.17 1.94
N CYS A 228 6.85 6.18 2.31
CA CYS A 228 5.59 5.88 1.64
C CYS A 228 4.63 7.08 1.71
N LEU A 229 4.35 7.60 2.91
CA LEU A 229 3.44 8.74 3.09
C LEU A 229 3.89 9.97 2.29
N GLU A 230 5.19 10.23 2.22
CA GLU A 230 5.73 11.33 1.41
C GLU A 230 5.42 11.15 -0.07
N GLN A 231 5.57 9.93 -0.61
CA GLN A 231 5.29 9.65 -2.02
C GLN A 231 3.78 9.55 -2.30
N GLU A 232 3.00 8.99 -1.38
CA GLU A 232 1.54 8.94 -1.48
C GLU A 232 0.96 10.34 -1.62
N GLY A 233 1.34 11.27 -0.73
CA GLY A 233 0.87 12.64 -0.80
C GLY A 233 1.24 13.33 -2.12
N LYS A 234 2.45 13.08 -2.65
CA LYS A 234 2.88 13.60 -3.96
C LYS A 234 2.02 13.06 -5.10
N VAL A 235 1.81 11.75 -5.15
CA VAL A 235 0.96 11.11 -6.17
C VAL A 235 -0.49 11.59 -6.07
N LEU A 236 -1.02 11.74 -4.85
CA LEU A 236 -2.40 12.22 -4.63
C LEU A 236 -2.59 13.67 -5.09
N LEU A 237 -1.55 14.52 -5.00
CA LEU A 237 -1.60 15.87 -5.58
C LEU A 237 -1.63 15.85 -7.11
N GLU A 238 -0.95 14.90 -7.74
CA GLU A 238 -0.88 14.78 -9.21
C GLU A 238 -2.12 14.13 -9.84
N LEU A 239 -2.94 13.44 -9.06
CA LEU A 239 -4.18 12.80 -9.52
C LEU A 239 -5.39 13.75 -9.55
N ARG A 240 -5.28 14.92 -8.92
CA ARG A 240 -6.34 15.94 -8.80
C ARG A 240 -6.42 16.88 -10.00
#